data_AF-A0A212C2M9-F1
#
_entry.id   AF-A0A212C2M9-F1
#
_cell.length_a   1.000
_cell.length_b   1.000
_cell.length_c   1.000
_cell.angle_alpha   90.00
_cell.angle_beta   90.00
_cell.angle_gamma   90.00
#
_symmetry.space_group_name_H-M   'P 1'
#
loop_
_entity.id
_entity.type
_entity.pdbx_description
1 polymer ?
#
loop_
_entity_poly.entity_id
_entity_poly.type
_entity_poly.pdbx_seq_one_letter_code
_entity_poly.pdbx_strand_id
1 'polypeptide(L)'
;TRHQRGDTHPLTLEEILDETQHLDIGLKQKQWLMSEALVNNPKIEVIDGKYAFKPKYNLKDKKALLRLLDQHDQRGLGGILLEDIEEGLPNSQKAVK
;
A
#
# COMPACT_ATOMS: atom_id res chain seq x y z
N THR A 1 -6.51 8.32 0.53
CA THR A 1 -6.49 9.32 1.63
C THR A 1 -5.15 9.51 2.38
N ARG A 2 -3.99 8.98 1.96
CA ARG A 2 -2.65 9.53 2.33
C ARG A 2 -1.59 9.06 1.31
N HIS A 3 -1.60 7.76 1.00
CA HIS A 3 -0.89 7.18 -0.15
C HIS A 3 -1.29 7.82 -1.50
N GLN A 4 -2.59 8.10 -1.69
CA GLN A 4 -3.10 8.86 -2.85
C GLN A 4 -2.61 10.31 -2.92
N ARG A 5 -2.11 10.88 -1.81
CA ARG A 5 -1.51 12.23 -1.75
C ARG A 5 0.02 12.20 -1.94
N GLY A 6 0.63 11.02 -2.06
CA GLY A 6 2.08 10.86 -2.18
C GLY A 6 2.81 10.71 -0.84
N ASP A 7 2.10 10.84 0.28
CA ASP A 7 2.66 10.64 1.62
C ASP A 7 2.70 9.14 1.96
N THR A 8 3.82 8.52 1.59
CA THR A 8 4.21 7.15 1.98
C THR A 8 5.24 7.18 3.11
N HIS A 9 5.10 8.14 4.03
CA HIS A 9 6.03 8.17 5.16
C HIS A 9 5.74 7.01 6.12
N PRO A 10 6.80 6.38 6.67
CA PRO A 10 6.64 5.33 7.66
C PRO A 10 6.07 5.95 8.95
N LEU A 11 4.93 5.41 9.41
CA LEU A 11 4.23 5.82 10.62
C LEU A 11 4.31 4.70 11.65
N THR A 12 4.41 5.06 12.93
CA THR A 12 4.24 4.07 13.99
C THR A 12 2.77 3.65 14.12
N LEU A 13 2.53 2.46 14.68
CA LEU A 13 1.16 2.01 14.97
C LEU A 13 0.42 3.02 15.84
N GLU A 14 1.13 3.68 16.76
CA GLU A 14 0.55 4.69 17.64
C GLU A 14 0.09 5.93 16.87
N GLU A 15 0.90 6.43 15.94
CA GLU A 15 0.49 7.53 15.06
C GLU A 15 -0.70 7.15 14.15
N ILE A 16 -0.75 5.91 13.65
CA ILE A 16 -1.89 5.44 12.85
C ILE A 16 -3.17 5.38 13.69
N LEU A 17 -3.09 4.86 14.92
CA LEU A 17 -4.22 4.79 15.85
C LEU A 17 -4.68 6.18 16.29
N ASP A 18 -3.74 7.10 16.49
CA ASP A 18 -4.01 8.51 16.81
C ASP A 18 -4.72 9.21 15.65
N GLU A 19 -4.18 9.08 14.43
CA GLU A 19 -4.71 9.74 13.23
C GLU A 19 -6.07 9.18 12.81
N THR A 20 -6.32 7.90 13.03
CA THR A 20 -7.62 7.25 12.77
C THR A 20 -8.61 7.42 13.94
N GLN A 21 -8.23 8.11 15.02
CA GLN A 21 -9.00 8.24 16.25
C GLN A 21 -9.41 6.89 16.89
N HIS A 22 -8.64 5.83 16.66
CA HIS A 22 -8.82 4.50 17.26
C HIS A 22 -7.98 4.33 18.54
N LEU A 23 -7.73 5.42 19.28
CA LEU A 23 -7.00 5.41 20.56
C LEU A 23 -7.68 4.56 21.65
N ASP A 24 -8.99 4.34 21.55
CA ASP A 24 -9.79 3.51 22.47
C ASP A 24 -9.76 2.01 22.13
N ILE A 25 -8.77 1.57 21.34
CA ILE A 25 -8.58 0.17 21.03
C ILE A 25 -8.02 -0.57 22.25
N GLY A 26 -8.68 -1.67 22.65
CA GLY A 26 -8.24 -2.45 23.79
C GLY A 26 -6.81 -2.98 23.60
N LEU A 27 -6.03 -3.08 24.67
CA LEU A 27 -4.62 -3.48 24.63
C LEU A 27 -4.36 -4.77 23.82
N LYS A 28 -5.29 -5.73 23.91
CA LYS A 28 -5.28 -6.98 23.14
C LYS A 28 -5.39 -6.75 21.63
N GLN A 29 -6.24 -5.83 21.20
CA GLN A 29 -6.43 -5.50 19.79
C GLN A 29 -5.22 -4.74 19.23
N LYS A 30 -4.61 -3.83 20.02
CA LYS A 30 -3.32 -3.20 19.68
C LYS A 30 -2.23 -4.26 19.48
N GLN A 31 -2.15 -5.23 20.39
CA GLN A 31 -1.16 -6.30 20.33
C GLN A 31 -1.39 -7.26 19.16
N TRP A 32 -2.65 -7.56 18.83
CA TRP A 32 -3.01 -8.35 17.64
C TRP A 32 -2.69 -7.59 16.34
N LEU A 33 -2.96 -6.29 16.29
CA LEU A 33 -2.59 -5.45 15.14
C LEU A 33 -1.08 -5.44 14.92
N MET A 34 -0.31 -5.27 15.99
CA MET A 34 1.16 -5.20 15.94
C MET A 34 1.82 -6.53 15.58
N SER A 35 1.33 -7.65 16.11
CA SER A 35 1.98 -8.96 15.94
C SER A 35 1.46 -9.78 14.76
N GLU A 36 0.17 -9.68 14.45
CA GLU A 36 -0.47 -10.49 13.41
C GLU A 36 -0.95 -9.65 12.24
N ALA A 37 -1.77 -8.62 12.46
CA ALA A 37 -2.47 -7.98 11.35
C ALA A 37 -1.52 -7.19 10.41
N LEU A 38 -0.60 -6.41 10.97
CA LEU A 38 0.34 -5.59 10.18
C LEU A 38 1.44 -6.43 9.55
N VAL A 39 1.89 -7.49 10.23
CA VAL A 39 2.93 -8.40 9.74
C VAL A 39 2.40 -9.32 8.65
N ASN A 40 1.13 -9.74 8.76
CA ASN A 40 0.48 -10.61 7.78
C ASN A 40 -0.08 -9.84 6.56
N ASN A 41 0.02 -8.51 6.54
CA ASN A 41 -0.45 -7.72 5.41
C ASN A 41 0.68 -7.51 4.39
N PRO A 42 0.63 -8.14 3.20
CA PRO A 42 1.65 -7.96 2.17
C PRO A 42 1.69 -6.54 1.60
N LYS A 43 0.70 -5.70 1.94
CA LYS A 43 0.63 -4.29 1.54
C LYS A 43 1.30 -3.33 2.53
N ILE A 44 2.02 -3.85 3.52
CA ILE A 44 2.68 -3.06 4.56
C ILE A 44 4.15 -3.47 4.62
N GLU A 45 5.04 -2.47 4.63
CA GLU A 45 6.47 -2.66 4.83
C GLU A 45 6.85 -2.16 6.22
N VAL A 46 7.46 -3.04 7.01
CA VAL A 46 7.96 -2.69 8.35
C VAL A 46 9.39 -2.19 8.21
N ILE A 47 9.60 -0.89 8.42
CA ILE A 47 10.91 -0.23 8.40
C ILE A 47 11.19 0.26 9.81
N ASP A 48 12.13 -0.39 10.51
CA ASP A 48 12.65 0.07 11.81
C ASP A 48 11.56 0.31 12.88
N GLY A 49 10.57 -0.59 12.94
CA GLY A 49 9.42 -0.47 13.87
C GLY A 49 8.32 0.49 13.42
N LYS A 50 8.45 1.08 12.23
CA LYS A 50 7.43 1.89 11.57
C LYS A 50 6.81 1.12 10.41
N TYR A 51 5.54 1.39 10.16
CA TYR A 51 4.75 0.78 9.11
C TYR A 51 4.62 1.77 7.96
N ALA A 52 5.17 1.40 6.81
CA ALA A 52 4.99 2.11 5.55
C ALA A 52 3.98 1.36 4.68
N PHE A 53 3.13 2.09 3.96
CA PHE A 53 2.23 1.48 3.00
C PHE A 53 3.02 1.06 1.76
N LYS A 54 2.97 -0.23 1.43
CA LYS A 54 3.59 -0.82 0.25
C LYS A 54 2.50 -1.29 -0.71
N PRO A 55 2.16 -0.53 -1.76
CA PRO A 55 1.20 -1.00 -2.75
C PRO A 55 1.72 -2.27 -3.42
N LYS A 56 0.80 -3.14 -3.84
CA LYS A 56 1.12 -4.38 -4.56
C LYS A 56 1.98 -4.12 -5.81
N TYR A 57 1.73 -3.00 -6.46
CA TYR A 57 2.55 -2.48 -7.56
C TYR A 57 2.93 -1.02 -7.26
N ASN A 58 4.22 -0.75 -7.05
CA ASN A 58 4.71 0.61 -6.81
C ASN A 58 4.84 1.37 -8.14
N LEU A 59 3.71 1.82 -8.68
CA LEU A 59 3.63 2.50 -9.96
C LEU A 59 3.75 4.01 -9.76
N LYS A 60 4.89 4.58 -10.14
CA LYS A 60 5.12 6.03 -10.04
C LYS A 60 4.61 6.81 -11.26
N ASP A 61 4.58 6.17 -12.43
CA ASP A 61 4.30 6.83 -13.72
C ASP A 61 3.63 5.89 -14.73
N LYS A 62 3.01 6.46 -15.79
CA LYS A 62 2.50 5.70 -16.95
C LYS A 62 3.56 4.78 -17.58
N LYS A 63 4.84 5.20 -17.59
CA LYS A 63 5.95 4.35 -18.06
C LYS A 63 6.18 3.13 -17.18
N ALA A 64 6.01 3.26 -15.87
CA ALA A 64 6.12 2.13 -14.95
C ALA A 64 4.97 1.14 -15.16
N LEU A 65 3.76 1.65 -15.40
CA LEU A 65 2.60 0.82 -15.74
C LEU A 65 2.83 0.04 -17.05
N LEU A 66 3.33 0.70 -18.09
CA LEU A 66 3.61 0.04 -19.37
C LEU A 66 4.66 -1.06 -19.22
N ARG A 67 5.74 -0.80 -18.45
CA ARG A 67 6.76 -1.81 -18.13
C ARG A 67 6.19 -2.99 -17.35
N LEU A 68 5.29 -2.74 -16.41
CA LEU A 68 4.64 -3.78 -15.63
C LEU A 68 3.79 -4.70 -16.52
N LEU A 69 3.01 -4.10 -17.43
CA LEU A 69 2.19 -4.84 -18.41
C LEU A 69 3.06 -5.66 -19.37
N ASP A 70 4.15 -5.07 -19.87
CA ASP A 70 5.12 -5.75 -20.75
C ASP A 70 5.76 -6.96 -20.04
N GLN A 71 6.14 -6.80 -18.76
CA GLN A 71 6.67 -7.91 -17.95
C GLN A 71 5.61 -9.00 -17.70
N HIS A 72 4.35 -8.61 -17.52
CA HIS A 72 3.24 -9.55 -17.33
C HIS A 72 2.97 -10.37 -18.59
N ASP A 73 3.02 -9.73 -19.76
CA ASP A 73 2.89 -10.38 -21.06
C ASP A 73 4.04 -11.35 -21.31
N GLN A 74 5.30 -10.90 -21.12
CA GLN A 74 6.49 -11.74 -21.28
C GLN A 74 6.51 -12.96 -20.36
N ARG A 75 5.94 -12.83 -19.15
CA ARG A 75 5.88 -13.91 -18.16
C ARG A 75 4.61 -14.77 -18.27
N GLY A 76 3.66 -14.40 -19.13
CA GLY A 76 2.37 -15.10 -19.24
C GLY A 76 1.53 -15.02 -17.95
N LEU A 77 1.71 -13.97 -17.14
CA LEU A 77 1.01 -13.79 -15.86
C LEU A 77 -0.43 -13.29 -16.02
N GLY A 78 -0.88 -13.06 -17.26
CA GLY A 78 -2.23 -12.60 -17.57
C GLY A 78 -2.43 -11.11 -17.26
N GLY A 79 -3.70 -10.71 -17.11
CA GLY A 79 -4.09 -9.33 -16.87
C GLY A 79 -3.87 -8.85 -15.44
N ILE A 80 -3.78 -7.54 -15.28
CA ILE A 80 -3.71 -6.87 -13.98
C ILE A 80 -5.04 -6.17 -13.73
N LEU A 81 -5.56 -6.30 -12.51
CA LEU A 81 -6.79 -5.63 -12.12
C LEU A 81 -6.59 -4.12 -12.06
N LEU A 82 -7.59 -3.35 -12.50
CA LEU A 82 -7.48 -1.89 -12.52
C LEU A 82 -7.37 -1.30 -11.10
N GLU A 83 -8.03 -1.93 -10.12
CA GLU A 83 -7.94 -1.59 -8.69
C GLU A 83 -6.50 -1.70 -8.14
N ASP A 84 -5.74 -2.72 -8.58
CA ASP A 84 -4.34 -2.93 -8.17
C ASP A 84 -3.44 -1.81 -8.73
N ILE A 85 -3.80 -1.23 -9.89
CA ILE A 85 -3.11 -0.09 -10.51
C ILE A 85 -3.53 1.22 -9.87
N GLU A 86 -4.83 1.39 -9.54
CA GLU A 86 -5.37 2.53 -8.80
C GLU A 86 -4.77 2.67 -7.40
N GLU A 87 -4.48 1.54 -6.74
CA GLU A 87 -3.84 1.51 -5.42
C GLU A 87 -2.36 1.93 -5.48
N GLY A 88 -1.67 1.58 -6.58
CA GLY A 88 -0.26 1.84 -6.78
C GLY A 88 0.08 3.20 -7.40
N LEU A 89 -0.80 3.71 -8.25
CA LEU A 89 -0.59 4.92 -9.05
C LEU A 89 -1.62 6.00 -8.71
N PRO A 90 -1.23 7.07 -8.00
CA PRO A 90 -2.11 8.23 -7.84
C PRO A 90 -2.43 8.83 -9.22
N ASN A 91 -3.72 8.94 -9.57
CA ASN A 91 -4.24 9.34 -10.89
C ASN A 91 -4.10 8.31 -12.03
N SER A 92 -4.16 7.01 -11.73
CA SER A 92 -4.24 5.95 -12.75
C SER A 92 -5.27 6.20 -13.87
N GLN A 93 -6.43 6.79 -13.56
CA GLN A 93 -7.46 7.20 -14.54
C GLN A 93 -6.91 8.07 -15.69
N LYS A 94 -5.89 8.90 -15.42
CA LYS A 94 -5.18 9.70 -16.45
C LYS A 94 -4.12 8.90 -17.21
N ALA A 95 -3.52 7.90 -16.56
CA ALA A 95 -2.47 7.07 -17.16
C ALA A 95 -3.03 5.97 -18.08
N VAL A 96 -4.22 5.45 -17.74
CA VAL A 96 -4.95 4.45 -18.53
C VAL A 96 -5.67 5.09 -19.74
N LYS A 97 -5.97 6.39 -19.67
CA LYS A 97 -6.51 7.16 -20.80
C LYS A 97 -5.49 7.43 -21.91
#